data_AF-A0A1G4GTX8-F1
#
_entry.id   AF-A0A1G4GTX8-F1
#
_cell.length_a   1.000
_cell.length_b   1.000
_cell.length_c   1.000
_cell.angle_alpha   90.00
_cell.angle_beta   90.00
_cell.angle_gamma   90.00
#
_symmetry.space_group_name_H-M   'P 1'
#
loop_
_entity.id
_entity.type
_entity.pdbx_description
1 polymer ?
#
loop_
_entity_poly.entity_id
_entity_poly.type
_entity_poly.pdbx_seq_one_letter_code
_entity_poly.pdbx_strand_id
1 'polypeptide(L)'
;MVSSVSIAVLLLSSALLNNPLVDAAQKKAGKPKGAAATKAATAKGTAAKAATAKKPAAAKAEPSSSQEAASTPAAAVPAAAPSAAEAVKKPKAAAVITAAKPNEYVEEWRVKPLEWKLNEFSNWLKKAEEDWKEFHVVLEDERTKWVANLGDLEKGWFETAEKKWNNYNPGLDLEYKSNILKKAKVWKEGQWKEWIDKSLKKYITDDFKKWMDGHQENLNAALSVNWETWKRQKLLECNSVGWRLKEDKHWIRWTFFSPNIDDIPVPKEFKALYENWKVRRKAETDQWKEWTDRIEKRVIFKDTPAWTKWKNDKTAAFEKWLAAFTNKLVAQKQWTNWV
;
A
#
# COMPACT_ATOMS: atom_id res chain seq x y z
N MET A 1 -31.03 11.94 -8.21
CA MET A 1 -30.03 12.82 -7.57
C MET A 1 -28.68 12.13 -7.70
N VAL A 2 -27.66 12.79 -8.24
CA VAL A 2 -26.29 12.25 -8.25
C VAL A 2 -25.68 12.52 -6.87
N SER A 3 -25.06 11.52 -6.24
CA SER A 3 -24.45 11.71 -4.92
C SER A 3 -23.24 12.65 -5.02
N SER A 4 -23.14 13.63 -4.12
CA SER A 4 -22.01 14.56 -4.06
C SER A 4 -20.67 13.83 -3.87
N VAL A 5 -20.69 12.63 -3.28
CA VAL A 5 -19.51 11.74 -3.17
C VAL A 5 -18.96 11.37 -4.55
N SER A 6 -19.84 11.04 -5.51
CA SER A 6 -19.44 10.69 -6.87
C SER A 6 -18.76 11.86 -7.60
N ILE A 7 -19.20 13.09 -7.35
CA ILE A 7 -18.61 14.30 -7.95
C ILE A 7 -17.22 14.57 -7.35
N ALA A 8 -17.04 14.40 -6.04
CA ALA A 8 -15.73 14.52 -5.40
C ALA A 8 -14.73 13.47 -5.93
N VAL A 9 -15.15 12.21 -6.02
CA VAL A 9 -14.32 11.12 -6.59
C VAL A 9 -13.96 11.39 -8.05
N LEU A 10 -14.88 11.92 -8.87
CA LEU A 10 -14.61 12.28 -10.27
C LEU A 10 -13.66 13.48 -10.41
N LEU A 11 -13.74 14.47 -9.52
CA LEU A 11 -12.84 15.64 -9.54
C LEU A 11 -11.41 15.28 -9.12
N LEU A 12 -11.23 14.44 -8.09
CA LEU A 12 -9.90 13.87 -7.79
C LEU A 12 -9.38 13.00 -8.93
N SER A 13 -10.24 12.19 -9.55
CA SER A 13 -9.86 11.35 -10.71
C SER A 13 -9.42 12.19 -11.92
N SER A 14 -10.08 13.30 -12.18
CA SER A 14 -9.72 14.26 -13.24
C SER A 14 -8.36 14.92 -12.98
N ALA A 15 -8.02 15.22 -11.72
CA ALA A 15 -6.71 15.74 -11.35
C ALA A 15 -5.58 14.70 -11.47
N LEU A 16 -5.88 13.41 -11.30
CA LEU A 16 -4.93 12.30 -11.39
C LEU A 16 -4.66 11.82 -12.84
N LEU A 17 -5.50 12.18 -13.82
CA LEU A 17 -5.33 11.76 -15.22
C LEU A 17 -4.20 12.50 -15.95
N ASN A 18 -3.81 13.69 -15.49
CA ASN A 18 -2.59 14.39 -15.92
C ASN A 18 -1.55 14.34 -14.78
N ASN A 19 -1.07 13.15 -14.41
CA ASN A 19 -0.18 12.97 -13.26
C ASN A 19 1.24 13.52 -13.50
N PRO A 20 1.63 14.68 -12.93
CA PRO A 20 2.94 15.28 -13.16
C PRO A 20 4.00 14.76 -12.15
N LEU A 21 3.61 13.90 -11.20
CA LEU A 21 4.46 13.44 -10.10
C LEU A 21 5.41 12.33 -10.57
N VAL A 22 4.98 11.50 -11.52
CA VAL A 22 5.85 10.53 -12.23
C VAL A 22 6.96 11.29 -12.97
N ASP A 23 6.56 12.33 -13.71
CA ASP A 23 7.45 13.29 -14.38
C ASP A 23 8.39 14.01 -13.40
N ALA A 24 7.90 14.42 -12.23
CA ALA A 24 8.67 15.14 -11.23
C ALA A 24 9.71 14.25 -10.52
N ALA A 25 9.40 12.97 -10.29
CA ALA A 25 10.37 11.98 -9.82
C ALA A 25 11.46 11.76 -10.88
N GLN A 26 11.07 11.49 -12.14
CA GLN A 26 12.03 11.29 -13.24
C GLN A 26 12.89 12.54 -13.52
N LYS A 27 12.34 13.75 -13.41
CA LYS A 27 13.11 15.03 -13.54
C LYS A 27 14.10 15.27 -12.40
N LYS A 28 13.94 14.64 -11.24
CA LYS A 28 14.94 14.65 -10.16
C LYS A 28 16.04 13.60 -10.38
N ALA A 29 15.68 12.40 -10.84
CA ALA A 29 16.63 11.34 -11.16
C ALA A 29 17.51 11.66 -12.39
N GLY A 30 16.94 12.30 -13.41
CA GLY A 30 17.59 12.53 -14.72
C GLY A 30 18.62 13.66 -14.80
N LYS A 31 19.19 14.14 -13.68
CA LYS A 31 20.12 15.29 -13.69
C LYS A 31 21.60 14.83 -13.56
N PRO A 32 22.37 14.74 -14.67
CA PRO A 32 23.74 14.24 -14.62
C PRO A 32 24.66 15.17 -13.81
N LYS A 33 25.55 14.59 -12.98
CA LYS A 33 26.68 15.32 -12.41
C LYS A 33 27.63 15.72 -13.55
N GLY A 34 27.95 17.01 -13.60
CA GLY A 34 28.44 17.67 -14.81
C GLY A 34 29.68 17.04 -15.46
N ALA A 35 29.67 17.02 -16.80
CA ALA A 35 30.89 16.95 -17.58
C ALA A 35 31.77 18.18 -17.29
N ALA A 36 33.06 17.98 -17.05
CA ALA A 36 33.98 19.06 -16.73
C ALA A 36 34.34 19.87 -17.99
N ALA A 37 33.87 21.12 -18.06
CA ALA A 37 34.33 22.10 -19.04
C ALA A 37 35.35 23.04 -18.38
N THR A 38 36.57 23.07 -18.91
CA THR A 38 37.67 23.89 -18.40
C THR A 38 37.56 25.35 -18.85
N LYS A 39 37.69 26.29 -17.90
CA LYS A 39 38.32 27.60 -18.12
C LYS A 39 38.75 28.20 -16.78
N ALA A 40 39.84 28.96 -16.80
CA ALA A 40 40.50 29.47 -15.60
C ALA A 40 40.15 30.93 -15.29
N ALA A 41 40.16 31.28 -14.00
CA ALA A 41 40.35 32.65 -13.53
C ALA A 41 41.05 32.62 -12.16
N THR A 42 42.17 33.33 -12.03
CA THR A 42 43.06 33.29 -10.86
C THR A 42 42.48 34.06 -9.68
N ALA A 43 42.38 33.44 -8.51
CA ALA A 43 42.17 34.16 -7.25
C ALA A 43 43.52 34.60 -6.64
N LYS A 44 43.72 35.91 -6.43
CA LYS A 44 44.74 36.39 -5.48
C LYS A 44 44.16 36.26 -4.07
N GLY A 45 44.87 35.57 -3.19
CA GLY A 45 44.49 35.44 -1.78
C GLY A 45 45.30 36.35 -0.85
N THR A 46 44.83 36.46 0.39
CA THR A 46 45.61 36.92 1.55
C THR A 46 45.19 36.12 2.78
N ALA A 47 46.16 35.70 3.59
CA ALA A 47 45.96 35.16 4.93
C ALA A 47 46.04 36.35 5.95
N ALA A 48 46.00 36.21 7.29
CA ALA A 48 45.90 35.07 8.20
C ALA A 48 45.41 35.57 9.58
N LYS A 49 44.88 34.70 10.45
CA LYS A 49 45.40 34.48 11.82
C LYS A 49 44.67 33.34 12.53
N ALA A 50 45.28 32.84 13.61
CA ALA A 50 44.86 31.65 14.33
C ALA A 50 44.51 31.94 15.80
N ALA A 51 43.73 31.05 16.41
CA ALA A 51 43.67 30.84 17.85
C ALA A 51 43.38 29.35 18.14
N THR A 52 43.92 28.82 19.24
CA THR A 52 43.84 27.40 19.63
C THR A 52 42.96 27.21 20.86
N ALA A 53 42.34 26.03 21.03
CA ALA A 53 42.63 25.13 22.17
C ALA A 53 41.66 23.94 22.37
N LYS A 54 42.24 22.84 22.89
CA LYS A 54 41.67 21.77 23.74
C LYS A 54 40.69 20.71 23.17
N LYS A 55 40.99 19.48 23.61
CA LYS A 55 40.30 18.19 23.48
C LYS A 55 40.49 17.45 24.82
N PRO A 56 39.53 16.64 25.28
CA PRO A 56 39.81 15.24 25.69
C PRO A 56 38.80 14.28 24.99
N ALA A 57 38.98 12.96 24.79
CA ALA A 57 39.53 11.86 25.60
C ALA A 57 38.68 11.59 26.87
N ALA A 58 38.29 10.37 27.27
CA ALA A 58 38.32 9.01 26.68
C ALA A 58 37.02 8.27 27.17
N ALA A 59 36.78 6.95 27.13
CA ALA A 59 37.54 5.74 26.78
C ALA A 59 36.58 4.63 26.27
N LYS A 60 36.81 3.34 26.61
CA LYS A 60 35.93 2.17 26.41
C LYS A 60 36.09 1.22 27.60
N ALA A 61 35.02 0.60 28.11
CA ALA A 61 35.10 -0.51 29.08
C ALA A 61 33.84 -1.39 29.07
N GLU A 62 34.04 -2.70 29.19
CA GLU A 62 33.04 -3.71 29.64
C GLU A 62 33.36 -4.09 31.10
N PRO A 63 32.53 -4.92 31.77
CA PRO A 63 33.10 -6.18 32.25
C PRO A 63 32.15 -7.41 32.13
N SER A 64 32.66 -8.58 32.55
CA SER A 64 32.12 -9.94 32.36
C SER A 64 31.93 -10.69 33.70
N SER A 65 31.79 -12.03 33.67
CA SER A 65 31.82 -13.03 34.77
C SER A 65 30.47 -13.33 35.49
N SER A 66 30.05 -14.57 35.80
CA SER A 66 30.33 -15.92 35.22
C SER A 66 29.41 -17.03 35.81
N GLN A 67 29.32 -18.20 35.15
CA GLN A 67 29.08 -19.56 35.70
C GLN A 67 27.71 -19.87 36.42
N GLU A 68 27.25 -21.12 36.65
CA GLU A 68 27.80 -22.47 36.38
C GLU A 68 26.73 -23.57 36.05
N ALA A 69 27.13 -24.85 36.12
CA ALA A 69 26.56 -26.14 35.68
C ALA A 69 25.17 -26.57 36.28
N ALA A 70 24.56 -27.76 36.01
CA ALA A 70 25.07 -29.05 35.52
C ALA A 70 23.99 -30.04 34.96
N SER A 71 24.49 -31.19 34.46
CA SER A 71 23.85 -32.54 34.44
C SER A 71 22.89 -32.98 33.32
N THR A 72 23.14 -34.21 32.84
CA THR A 72 22.35 -35.07 31.91
C THR A 72 21.95 -36.38 32.65
N PRO A 73 21.00 -37.23 32.19
CA PRO A 73 21.28 -38.21 31.11
C PRO A 73 20.10 -38.65 30.21
N ALA A 74 20.44 -39.53 29.25
CA ALA A 74 19.70 -40.04 28.09
C ALA A 74 18.42 -40.87 28.33
N ALA A 75 17.60 -41.02 27.26
CA ALA A 75 17.02 -42.32 26.85
C ALA A 75 16.47 -42.34 25.39
N ALA A 76 16.57 -43.52 24.75
CA ALA A 76 15.72 -44.10 23.69
C ALA A 76 15.43 -43.38 22.34
N VAL A 77 15.69 -44.12 21.25
CA VAL A 77 15.16 -43.92 19.89
C VAL A 77 14.25 -45.11 19.56
N PRO A 78 13.13 -44.90 18.83
CA PRO A 78 12.61 -45.89 17.89
C PRO A 78 12.55 -45.35 16.45
N ALA A 79 12.40 -46.26 15.46
CA ALA A 79 12.78 -46.00 14.08
C ALA A 79 11.65 -45.60 13.10
N ALA A 80 12.07 -44.81 12.11
CA ALA A 80 11.60 -44.69 10.72
C ALA A 80 10.20 -45.21 10.29
N ALA A 81 9.43 -44.29 9.70
CA ALA A 81 8.63 -44.54 8.50
C ALA A 81 8.78 -43.33 7.54
N PRO A 82 8.82 -43.52 6.20
CA PRO A 82 9.22 -42.45 5.29
C PRO A 82 8.05 -41.51 4.91
N SER A 83 8.21 -40.22 5.16
CA SER A 83 7.43 -39.20 4.44
C SER A 83 8.09 -38.93 3.09
N ALA A 84 7.34 -39.06 2.01
CA ALA A 84 7.82 -38.85 0.65
C ALA A 84 8.02 -37.36 0.37
N ALA A 85 9.19 -36.82 0.73
CA ALA A 85 9.62 -35.50 0.28
C ALA A 85 9.69 -35.48 -1.25
N GLU A 86 8.77 -34.76 -1.89
CA GLU A 86 8.69 -34.68 -3.35
C GLU A 86 9.95 -33.99 -3.88
N ALA A 87 10.88 -34.80 -4.39
CA ALA A 87 12.22 -34.33 -4.73
C ALA A 87 12.16 -33.36 -5.92
N VAL A 88 12.29 -32.06 -5.62
CA VAL A 88 12.44 -30.99 -6.61
C VAL A 88 13.59 -31.35 -7.55
N LYS A 89 13.23 -31.79 -8.78
CA LYS A 89 14.20 -32.27 -9.76
C LYS A 89 15.11 -31.11 -10.15
N LYS A 90 16.36 -31.21 -9.69
CA LYS A 90 17.48 -30.30 -10.04
C LYS A 90 17.46 -30.02 -11.55
N PRO A 91 17.59 -28.76 -12.01
CA PRO A 91 17.40 -28.40 -13.40
C PRO A 91 18.19 -29.29 -14.36
N LYS A 92 17.48 -29.89 -15.31
CA LYS A 92 18.07 -30.57 -16.46
C LYS A 92 18.73 -29.51 -17.34
N ALA A 93 19.91 -29.81 -17.91
CA ALA A 93 20.76 -28.86 -18.62
C ALA A 93 19.94 -27.85 -19.46
N ALA A 94 20.12 -26.57 -19.14
CA ALA A 94 19.21 -25.52 -19.58
C ALA A 94 19.09 -25.45 -21.10
N ALA A 95 17.86 -25.57 -21.61
CA ALA A 95 17.58 -25.48 -23.03
C ALA A 95 18.02 -24.12 -23.59
N VAL A 96 18.98 -24.19 -24.53
CA VAL A 96 19.68 -23.08 -25.15
C VAL A 96 19.90 -23.48 -26.61
N ILE A 97 19.49 -22.64 -27.55
CA ILE A 97 19.72 -22.85 -28.99
C ILE A 97 20.83 -21.90 -29.42
N THR A 98 21.97 -22.45 -29.85
CA THR A 98 23.09 -21.69 -30.44
C THR A 98 22.90 -21.47 -31.94
N ALA A 99 23.64 -20.53 -32.51
CA ALA A 99 23.66 -20.30 -33.96
C ALA A 99 24.20 -21.53 -34.71
N ALA A 100 23.61 -21.85 -35.86
CA ALA A 100 24.09 -22.95 -36.72
C ALA A 100 25.25 -22.51 -37.62
N LYS A 101 25.46 -21.19 -37.77
CA LYS A 101 26.57 -20.59 -38.52
C LYS A 101 27.16 -19.39 -37.74
N PRO A 102 28.47 -19.09 -37.86
CA PRO A 102 29.13 -18.04 -37.04
C PRO A 102 28.52 -16.63 -37.10
N ASN A 103 27.84 -16.27 -38.20
CA ASN A 103 27.25 -14.94 -38.42
C ASN A 103 25.70 -14.95 -38.37
N GLU A 104 25.07 -16.02 -37.90
CA GLU A 104 23.60 -16.11 -37.83
C GLU A 104 23.06 -15.42 -36.57
N TYR A 105 22.18 -14.43 -36.74
CA TYR A 105 21.54 -13.74 -35.61
C TYR A 105 20.54 -14.67 -34.91
N VAL A 106 20.88 -15.07 -33.69
CA VAL A 106 19.96 -15.77 -32.78
C VAL A 106 19.44 -14.79 -31.73
N GLU A 107 18.12 -14.81 -31.55
CA GLU A 107 17.46 -13.98 -30.54
C GLU A 107 17.99 -14.25 -29.13
N GLU A 108 18.30 -13.19 -28.37
CA GLU A 108 19.00 -13.32 -27.07
C GLU A 108 18.29 -14.30 -26.11
N TRP A 109 16.95 -14.28 -26.06
CA TRP A 109 16.20 -15.17 -25.19
C TRP A 109 16.36 -16.67 -25.53
N ARG A 110 16.79 -17.03 -26.74
CA ARG A 110 17.07 -18.43 -27.14
C ARG A 110 18.44 -18.91 -26.68
N VAL A 111 19.41 -18.01 -26.50
CA VAL A 111 20.77 -18.35 -26.04
C VAL A 111 20.94 -18.28 -24.52
N LYS A 112 19.99 -17.67 -23.78
CA LYS A 112 20.10 -17.50 -22.32
C LYS A 112 19.40 -18.64 -21.55
N PRO A 113 20.07 -19.25 -20.55
CA PRO A 113 19.48 -20.28 -19.71
C PRO A 113 18.42 -19.72 -18.74
N LEU A 114 17.58 -20.58 -18.17
CA LEU A 114 16.49 -20.20 -17.27
C LEU A 114 17.01 -19.51 -16.01
N GLU A 115 18.10 -20.03 -15.43
CA GLU A 115 18.75 -19.53 -14.22
C GLU A 115 19.21 -18.07 -14.39
N TRP A 116 19.73 -17.73 -15.58
CA TRP A 116 20.12 -16.34 -15.89
C TRP A 116 18.89 -15.43 -15.97
N LYS A 117 17.80 -15.88 -16.61
CA LYS A 117 16.56 -15.08 -16.73
C LYS A 117 15.92 -14.80 -15.36
N LEU A 118 15.93 -15.79 -14.47
CA LEU A 118 15.46 -15.65 -13.08
C LEU A 118 16.38 -14.75 -12.23
N ASN A 119 17.70 -14.82 -12.46
CA ASN A 119 18.66 -13.92 -11.82
C ASN A 119 18.47 -12.46 -12.27
N GLU A 120 18.20 -12.22 -13.56
CA GLU A 120 17.89 -10.87 -14.06
C GLU A 120 16.60 -10.31 -13.46
N PHE A 121 15.55 -11.13 -13.31
CA PHE A 121 14.36 -10.72 -12.58
C PHE A 121 14.65 -10.44 -11.11
N SER A 122 15.45 -11.28 -10.45
CA SER A 122 15.88 -11.06 -9.06
C SER A 122 16.71 -9.79 -8.87
N ASN A 123 17.50 -9.39 -9.89
CA ASN A 123 18.26 -8.15 -9.89
C ASN A 123 17.39 -6.92 -10.18
N TRP A 124 16.38 -7.07 -11.04
CA TRP A 124 15.35 -6.04 -11.24
C TRP A 124 14.52 -5.83 -9.96
N LEU A 125 14.13 -6.91 -9.25
CA LEU A 125 13.33 -6.83 -8.03
C LEU A 125 14.07 -6.11 -6.88
N LYS A 126 15.41 -6.24 -6.80
CA LYS A 126 16.24 -5.45 -5.87
C LYS A 126 16.17 -3.95 -6.17
N LYS A 127 16.16 -3.55 -7.45
CA LYS A 127 15.98 -2.14 -7.87
C LYS A 127 14.56 -1.67 -7.58
N ALA A 128 13.54 -2.50 -7.80
CA ALA A 128 12.16 -2.18 -7.43
C ALA A 128 12.00 -1.97 -5.90
N GLU A 129 12.75 -2.70 -5.06
CA GLU A 129 12.84 -2.47 -3.60
C GLU A 129 13.62 -1.18 -3.24
N GLU A 130 14.43 -0.61 -4.14
CA GLU A 130 15.08 0.70 -3.97
C GLU A 130 14.13 1.82 -4.42
N ASP A 131 13.58 1.74 -5.64
CA ASP A 131 12.54 2.63 -6.18
C ASP A 131 11.32 2.75 -5.25
N TRP A 132 10.94 1.63 -4.61
CA TRP A 132 9.85 1.58 -3.64
C TRP A 132 10.10 2.51 -2.44
N LYS A 133 11.34 2.64 -1.96
CA LYS A 133 11.66 3.49 -0.80
C LYS A 133 11.48 4.97 -1.14
N GLU A 134 11.81 5.38 -2.37
CA GLU A 134 11.56 6.75 -2.83
C GLU A 134 10.05 7.02 -3.01
N PHE A 135 9.33 6.09 -3.64
CA PHE A 135 7.88 6.19 -3.81
C PHE A 135 7.12 6.18 -2.47
N HIS A 136 7.58 5.40 -1.48
CA HIS A 136 7.02 5.35 -0.13
C HIS A 136 7.07 6.73 0.55
N VAL A 137 8.17 7.48 0.40
CA VAL A 137 8.26 8.85 0.95
C VAL A 137 7.25 9.80 0.31
N VAL A 138 6.99 9.67 -1.00
CA VAL A 138 5.94 10.44 -1.70
C VAL A 138 4.56 10.04 -1.17
N LEU A 139 4.29 8.75 -1.01
CA LEU A 139 3.01 8.22 -0.54
C LEU A 139 2.70 8.63 0.92
N GLU A 140 3.70 8.74 1.80
CA GLU A 140 3.52 9.26 3.17
C GLU A 140 3.31 10.79 3.19
N ASP A 141 3.95 11.54 2.30
CA ASP A 141 3.73 12.98 2.11
C ASP A 141 2.32 13.27 1.57
N GLU A 142 1.87 12.53 0.56
CA GLU A 142 0.49 12.54 0.06
C GLU A 142 -0.52 12.21 1.17
N ARG A 143 -0.30 11.12 1.92
CA ARG A 143 -1.14 10.72 3.05
C ARG A 143 -1.20 11.82 4.13
N THR A 144 -0.06 12.43 4.46
CA THR A 144 0.03 13.52 5.46
C THR A 144 -0.73 14.76 4.99
N LYS A 145 -0.58 15.16 3.72
CA LYS A 145 -1.33 16.26 3.10
C LYS A 145 -2.83 15.99 3.07
N TRP A 146 -3.24 14.77 2.73
CA TRP A 146 -4.65 14.38 2.71
C TRP A 146 -5.29 14.50 4.10
N VAL A 147 -4.62 14.00 5.15
CA VAL A 147 -5.09 14.14 6.54
C VAL A 147 -5.14 15.61 6.99
N ALA A 148 -4.17 16.45 6.58
CA ALA A 148 -4.20 17.89 6.86
C ALA A 148 -5.38 18.59 6.15
N ASN A 149 -5.68 18.21 4.91
CA ASN A 149 -6.77 18.76 4.11
C ASN A 149 -8.18 18.40 4.64
N LEU A 150 -8.31 17.40 5.51
CA LEU A 150 -9.58 17.13 6.19
C LEU A 150 -9.95 18.21 7.23
N GLY A 151 -8.99 19.03 7.67
CA GLY A 151 -9.22 20.21 8.51
C GLY A 151 -10.19 19.96 9.67
N ASP A 152 -11.28 20.73 9.68
CA ASP A 152 -12.37 20.64 10.67
C ASP A 152 -13.72 20.22 10.04
N LEU A 153 -13.70 19.27 9.09
CA LEU A 153 -14.91 18.77 8.42
C LEU A 153 -15.97 18.19 9.39
N GLU A 154 -15.59 17.78 10.60
CA GLU A 154 -16.53 17.35 11.63
C GLU A 154 -17.49 18.46 12.06
N LYS A 155 -17.14 19.75 11.94
CA LYS A 155 -18.03 20.87 12.30
C LYS A 155 -19.28 20.88 11.41
N GLY A 156 -19.10 20.76 10.10
CA GLY A 156 -20.21 20.64 9.15
C GLY A 156 -21.01 19.34 9.34
N TRP A 157 -20.37 18.28 9.82
CA TRP A 157 -21.08 17.05 10.21
C TRP A 157 -21.92 17.26 11.49
N PHE A 158 -21.38 17.91 12.54
CA PHE A 158 -22.12 18.27 13.75
C PHE A 158 -23.32 19.16 13.44
N GLU A 159 -23.16 20.20 12.62
CA GLU A 159 -24.25 21.08 12.18
C GLU A 159 -25.34 20.30 11.42
N THR A 160 -24.94 19.38 10.55
CA THR A 160 -25.86 18.49 9.81
C THR A 160 -26.59 17.54 10.76
N ALA A 161 -25.90 16.97 11.75
CA ALA A 161 -26.48 16.09 12.76
C ALA A 161 -27.44 16.85 13.70
N GLU A 162 -27.08 18.03 14.20
CA GLU A 162 -27.99 18.88 14.97
C GLU A 162 -29.23 19.23 14.15
N LYS A 163 -29.06 19.60 12.87
CA LYS A 163 -30.21 19.89 12.00
C LYS A 163 -31.10 18.66 11.78
N LYS A 164 -30.53 17.46 11.61
CA LYS A 164 -31.26 16.20 11.47
C LYS A 164 -32.09 15.89 12.72
N TRP A 165 -31.47 15.96 13.90
CA TRP A 165 -32.09 15.51 15.15
C TRP A 165 -32.96 16.57 15.84
N ASN A 166 -32.71 17.87 15.63
CA ASN A 166 -33.65 18.91 16.06
C ASN A 166 -34.99 18.79 15.32
N ASN A 167 -34.97 18.39 14.03
CA ASN A 167 -36.13 18.23 13.15
C ASN A 167 -36.56 16.76 13.00
N TYR A 168 -36.66 16.02 14.11
CA TYR A 168 -37.02 14.60 14.08
C TYR A 168 -38.43 14.38 13.49
N ASN A 169 -38.58 13.35 12.65
CA ASN A 169 -39.76 13.16 11.81
C ASN A 169 -39.95 11.67 11.43
N PRO A 170 -41.10 11.27 10.87
CA PRO A 170 -41.40 9.85 10.55
C PRO A 170 -40.41 9.18 9.59
N GLY A 171 -39.69 9.94 8.76
CA GLY A 171 -38.63 9.43 7.89
C GLY A 171 -37.41 8.92 8.68
N LEU A 172 -37.09 9.55 9.81
CA LEU A 172 -36.02 9.08 10.70
C LEU A 172 -36.45 7.84 11.48
N ASP A 173 -37.74 7.75 11.85
CA ASP A 173 -38.30 6.53 12.45
C ASP A 173 -38.16 5.33 11.48
N LEU A 174 -38.32 5.54 10.18
CA LEU A 174 -38.05 4.53 9.15
C LEU A 174 -36.53 4.24 8.99
N GLU A 175 -35.69 5.28 8.92
CA GLU A 175 -34.24 5.17 8.73
C GLU A 175 -33.57 4.31 9.83
N TYR A 176 -33.87 4.61 11.09
CA TYR A 176 -33.33 3.88 12.24
C TYR A 176 -34.15 2.64 12.64
N LYS A 177 -35.17 2.29 11.84
CA LYS A 177 -36.13 1.18 12.07
C LYS A 177 -36.77 1.25 13.46
N SER A 178 -37.01 2.46 13.95
CA SER A 178 -37.63 2.73 15.23
C SER A 178 -39.12 3.01 15.09
N ASN A 179 -39.78 3.24 16.24
CA ASN A 179 -41.20 3.58 16.32
C ASN A 179 -41.43 4.60 17.44
N ILE A 180 -40.51 5.56 17.54
CA ILE A 180 -40.47 6.57 18.60
C ILE A 180 -41.70 7.46 18.53
N LEU A 181 -42.10 7.95 17.35
CA LEU A 181 -43.28 8.82 17.23
C LEU A 181 -44.59 8.10 17.59
N LYS A 182 -44.62 6.77 17.48
CA LYS A 182 -45.77 5.95 17.91
C LYS A 182 -45.76 5.70 19.42
N LYS A 183 -44.59 5.45 20.02
CA LYS A 183 -44.42 5.23 21.47
C LYS A 183 -44.51 6.53 22.30
N ALA A 184 -43.97 7.62 21.75
CA ALA A 184 -43.89 8.97 22.30
C ALA A 184 -45.20 9.50 22.87
N LYS A 185 -46.34 9.14 22.26
CA LYS A 185 -47.69 9.63 22.61
C LYS A 185 -48.09 9.34 24.06
N VAL A 186 -47.44 8.41 24.73
CA VAL A 186 -47.65 8.07 26.16
C VAL A 186 -46.38 8.20 27.01
N TRP A 187 -45.30 8.78 26.46
CA TRP A 187 -44.01 8.87 27.15
C TRP A 187 -43.95 10.03 28.14
N LYS A 188 -43.57 9.71 29.38
CA LYS A 188 -43.22 10.68 30.41
C LYS A 188 -41.77 11.16 30.22
N GLU A 189 -41.44 12.31 30.80
CA GLU A 189 -40.12 12.95 30.69
C GLU A 189 -38.93 12.02 31.02
N GLY A 190 -39.08 11.08 31.96
CA GLY A 190 -38.05 10.08 32.27
C GLY A 190 -37.73 9.13 31.10
N GLN A 191 -38.75 8.71 30.34
CA GLN A 191 -38.59 7.81 29.18
C GLN A 191 -37.92 8.54 28.01
N TRP A 192 -38.22 9.83 27.84
CA TRP A 192 -37.53 10.69 26.89
C TRP A 192 -36.05 10.88 27.22
N LYS A 193 -35.73 11.14 28.50
CA LYS A 193 -34.33 11.23 28.97
C LYS A 193 -33.58 9.92 28.74
N GLU A 194 -34.18 8.78 29.07
CA GLU A 194 -33.58 7.46 28.83
C GLU A 194 -33.36 7.18 27.33
N TRP A 195 -34.33 7.51 26.47
CA TRP A 195 -34.19 7.32 25.02
C TRP A 195 -33.10 8.23 24.43
N ILE A 196 -33.01 9.49 24.88
CA ILE A 196 -31.94 10.40 24.48
C ILE A 196 -30.56 9.85 24.93
N ASP A 197 -30.46 9.42 26.18
CA ASP A 197 -29.19 8.94 26.75
C ASP A 197 -28.71 7.62 26.12
N LYS A 198 -29.62 6.70 25.78
CA LYS A 198 -29.27 5.37 25.26
C LYS A 198 -29.38 5.27 23.74
N SER A 199 -30.59 5.41 23.20
CA SER A 199 -30.87 5.12 21.79
C SER A 199 -30.37 6.24 20.87
N LEU A 200 -30.65 7.50 21.19
CA LEU A 200 -30.24 8.63 20.37
C LEU A 200 -28.71 8.78 20.33
N LYS A 201 -28.03 8.70 21.49
CA LYS A 201 -26.55 8.66 21.53
C LYS A 201 -26.00 7.53 20.66
N LYS A 202 -26.60 6.32 20.71
CA LYS A 202 -26.18 5.21 19.85
C LYS A 202 -26.37 5.53 18.36
N TYR A 203 -27.55 6.00 17.94
CA TYR A 203 -27.82 6.30 16.53
C TYR A 203 -26.85 7.36 15.97
N ILE A 204 -26.60 8.44 16.73
CA ILE A 204 -25.64 9.48 16.35
C ILE A 204 -24.20 8.92 16.29
N THR A 205 -23.83 8.07 17.24
CA THR A 205 -22.49 7.45 17.30
C THR A 205 -22.26 6.46 16.15
N ASP A 206 -23.26 5.65 15.81
CA ASP A 206 -23.14 4.68 14.72
C ASP A 206 -23.16 5.37 13.33
N ASP A 207 -23.76 6.56 13.20
CA ASP A 207 -23.61 7.39 12.00
C ASP A 207 -22.28 8.15 11.94
N PHE A 208 -21.72 8.58 13.08
CA PHE A 208 -20.38 9.18 13.13
C PHE A 208 -19.31 8.16 12.74
N LYS A 209 -19.42 6.91 13.21
CA LYS A 209 -18.54 5.81 12.78
C LYS A 209 -18.56 5.65 11.27
N LYS A 210 -19.74 5.51 10.63
CA LYS A 210 -19.86 5.42 9.16
C LYS A 210 -19.19 6.57 8.43
N TRP A 211 -19.24 7.79 8.98
CA TRP A 211 -18.57 8.96 8.42
C TRP A 211 -17.04 8.87 8.55
N MET A 212 -16.52 8.44 9.70
CA MET A 212 -15.09 8.17 9.91
C MET A 212 -14.58 7.01 9.04
N ASP A 213 -15.36 5.93 8.95
CA ASP A 213 -15.06 4.74 8.13
C ASP A 213 -15.05 5.10 6.65
N GLY A 214 -16.01 5.92 6.17
CA GLY A 214 -16.00 6.43 4.80
C GLY A 214 -14.77 7.29 4.48
N HIS A 215 -14.21 8.03 5.44
CA HIS A 215 -12.93 8.72 5.26
C HIS A 215 -11.75 7.73 5.22
N GLN A 216 -11.72 6.71 6.07
CA GLN A 216 -10.74 5.62 6.01
C GLN A 216 -10.77 4.90 4.64
N GLU A 217 -11.96 4.59 4.13
CA GLU A 217 -12.16 3.95 2.82
C GLU A 217 -11.68 4.84 1.67
N ASN A 218 -12.03 6.14 1.68
CA ASN A 218 -11.55 7.10 0.68
C ASN A 218 -10.02 7.23 0.67
N LEU A 219 -9.38 7.26 1.85
CA LEU A 219 -7.91 7.26 1.95
C LEU A 219 -7.31 5.96 1.40
N ASN A 220 -7.82 4.81 1.86
CA ASN A 220 -7.33 3.51 1.43
C ASN A 220 -7.50 3.32 -0.09
N ALA A 221 -8.59 3.82 -0.69
CA ALA A 221 -8.83 3.79 -2.12
C ALA A 221 -7.83 4.67 -2.90
N ALA A 222 -7.57 5.91 -2.45
CA ALA A 222 -6.59 6.80 -3.09
C ALA A 222 -5.17 6.19 -3.05
N LEU A 223 -4.76 5.66 -1.89
CA LEU A 223 -3.47 4.96 -1.73
C LEU A 223 -3.38 3.71 -2.62
N SER A 224 -4.48 2.98 -2.78
CA SER A 224 -4.56 1.83 -3.68
C SER A 224 -4.36 2.23 -5.15
N VAL A 225 -5.00 3.32 -5.61
CA VAL A 225 -4.87 3.81 -6.99
C VAL A 225 -3.42 4.20 -7.31
N ASN A 226 -2.75 4.87 -6.38
CA ASN A 226 -1.34 5.26 -6.54
C ASN A 226 -0.41 4.03 -6.53
N TRP A 227 -0.62 3.10 -5.60
CA TRP A 227 0.14 1.85 -5.51
C TRP A 227 -0.04 0.92 -6.72
N GLU A 228 -1.27 0.67 -7.17
CA GLU A 228 -1.55 -0.12 -8.38
C GLU A 228 -0.95 0.52 -9.63
N THR A 229 -0.91 1.86 -9.69
CA THR A 229 -0.30 2.58 -10.82
C THR A 229 1.22 2.46 -10.81
N TRP A 230 1.87 2.57 -9.65
CA TRP A 230 3.30 2.31 -9.50
C TRP A 230 3.65 0.85 -9.83
N LYS A 231 2.90 -0.14 -9.30
CA LYS A 231 3.07 -1.57 -9.63
C LYS A 231 2.98 -1.83 -11.15
N ARG A 232 1.98 -1.23 -11.81
CA ARG A 232 1.77 -1.35 -13.27
C ARG A 232 2.92 -0.74 -14.06
N GLN A 233 3.44 0.42 -13.66
CA GLN A 233 4.60 1.05 -14.29
C GLN A 233 5.86 0.20 -14.14
N LYS A 234 6.15 -0.30 -12.93
CA LYS A 234 7.32 -1.15 -12.67
C LYS A 234 7.26 -2.46 -13.45
N LEU A 235 6.10 -3.12 -13.51
CA LEU A 235 5.92 -4.30 -14.38
C LEU A 235 6.05 -3.96 -15.87
N LEU A 236 5.63 -2.78 -16.32
CA LEU A 236 5.81 -2.36 -17.71
C LEU A 236 7.29 -2.12 -18.06
N GLU A 237 8.04 -1.45 -17.18
CA GLU A 237 9.50 -1.27 -17.30
C GLU A 237 10.20 -2.64 -17.40
N CYS A 238 9.86 -3.58 -16.50
CA CYS A 238 10.40 -4.94 -16.53
C CYS A 238 10.10 -5.65 -17.84
N ASN A 239 8.82 -5.69 -18.23
CA ASN A 239 8.36 -6.41 -19.42
C ASN A 239 8.80 -5.79 -20.75
N SER A 240 9.25 -4.52 -20.75
CA SER A 240 9.80 -3.85 -21.93
C SER A 240 11.27 -4.19 -22.22
N VAL A 241 11.98 -4.88 -21.30
CA VAL A 241 13.36 -5.34 -21.52
C VAL A 241 13.44 -6.21 -22.78
N GLY A 242 14.37 -5.90 -23.69
CA GLY A 242 14.39 -6.39 -25.07
C GLY A 242 14.25 -7.91 -25.23
N TRP A 243 15.08 -8.71 -24.55
CA TRP A 243 15.00 -10.17 -24.63
C TRP A 243 13.67 -10.72 -24.10
N ARG A 244 13.16 -10.16 -22.99
CA ARG A 244 11.92 -10.57 -22.33
C ARG A 244 10.70 -10.24 -23.17
N LEU A 245 10.64 -9.01 -23.71
CA LEU A 245 9.57 -8.57 -24.59
C LEU A 245 9.49 -9.43 -25.86
N LYS A 246 10.64 -9.83 -26.41
CA LYS A 246 10.74 -10.73 -27.57
C LYS A 246 10.34 -12.17 -27.24
N GLU A 247 10.73 -12.68 -26.07
CA GLU A 247 10.35 -14.02 -25.60
C GLU A 247 8.84 -14.11 -25.35
N ASP A 248 8.28 -13.17 -24.57
CA ASP A 248 6.84 -13.14 -24.26
C ASP A 248 6.02 -12.94 -25.53
N LYS A 249 6.42 -12.04 -26.45
CA LYS A 249 5.75 -11.90 -27.76
C LYS A 249 5.82 -13.18 -28.61
N HIS A 250 6.94 -13.91 -28.59
CA HIS A 250 7.07 -15.14 -29.34
C HIS A 250 6.12 -16.23 -28.80
N TRP A 251 6.13 -16.46 -27.49
CA TRP A 251 5.32 -17.52 -26.90
C TRP A 251 3.83 -17.18 -26.84
N ILE A 252 3.44 -15.93 -26.55
CA ILE A 252 2.02 -15.51 -26.63
C ILE A 252 1.49 -15.64 -28.06
N ARG A 253 2.30 -15.29 -29.08
CA ARG A 253 1.93 -15.51 -30.48
C ARG A 253 1.81 -17.01 -30.80
N TRP A 254 2.74 -17.82 -30.30
CA TRP A 254 2.72 -19.27 -30.49
C TRP A 254 1.46 -19.90 -29.87
N THR A 255 1.18 -19.67 -28.58
CA THR A 255 0.00 -20.23 -27.90
C THR A 255 -1.32 -19.77 -28.54
N PHE A 256 -1.38 -18.55 -29.09
CA PHE A 256 -2.57 -18.05 -29.77
C PHE A 256 -2.83 -18.73 -31.12
N PHE A 257 -1.79 -18.90 -31.96
CA PHE A 257 -1.92 -19.55 -33.28
C PHE A 257 -1.79 -21.09 -33.22
N SER A 258 -1.60 -21.66 -32.03
CA SER A 258 -1.41 -23.10 -31.83
C SER A 258 -1.93 -23.50 -30.44
N PRO A 259 -3.25 -23.66 -30.26
CA PRO A 259 -3.83 -24.05 -28.96
C PRO A 259 -3.42 -25.47 -28.56
N ASN A 260 -3.34 -26.40 -29.51
CA ASN A 260 -2.97 -27.80 -29.31
C ASN A 260 -1.43 -28.01 -29.36
N ILE A 261 -0.69 -27.37 -28.46
CA ILE A 261 0.79 -27.32 -28.52
C ILE A 261 1.45 -28.71 -28.44
N ASP A 262 0.85 -29.63 -27.68
CA ASP A 262 1.42 -30.96 -27.47
C ASP A 262 1.36 -31.83 -28.73
N ASP A 263 0.30 -31.68 -29.53
CA ASP A 263 0.10 -32.38 -30.81
C ASP A 263 1.10 -31.95 -31.90
N ILE A 264 1.73 -30.77 -31.77
CA ILE A 264 2.62 -30.25 -32.82
C ILE A 264 4.01 -30.91 -32.75
N PRO A 265 4.51 -31.49 -33.86
CA PRO A 265 5.84 -32.08 -33.94
C PRO A 265 6.92 -30.99 -34.08
N VAL A 266 7.24 -30.31 -32.98
CA VAL A 266 8.37 -29.37 -32.87
C VAL A 266 9.61 -30.04 -32.23
N PRO A 267 10.83 -29.54 -32.51
CA PRO A 267 12.05 -30.04 -31.88
C PRO A 267 12.02 -30.04 -30.34
N LYS A 268 12.68 -31.02 -29.74
CA LYS A 268 12.73 -31.24 -28.29
C LYS A 268 13.26 -30.02 -27.51
N GLU A 269 14.24 -29.33 -28.07
CA GLU A 269 14.79 -28.06 -27.54
C GLU A 269 13.76 -26.94 -27.54
N PHE A 270 12.91 -26.88 -28.57
CA PHE A 270 11.85 -25.88 -28.68
C PHE A 270 10.75 -26.13 -27.63
N LYS A 271 10.33 -27.39 -27.41
CA LYS A 271 9.44 -27.73 -26.28
C LYS A 271 10.08 -27.37 -24.93
N ALA A 272 11.38 -27.61 -24.76
CA ALA A 272 12.07 -27.27 -23.52
C ALA A 272 12.25 -25.75 -23.29
N LEU A 273 12.39 -24.93 -24.34
CA LEU A 273 12.33 -23.47 -24.22
C LEU A 273 10.92 -22.98 -23.82
N TYR A 274 9.85 -23.62 -24.31
CA TYR A 274 8.48 -23.31 -23.89
C TYR A 274 8.22 -23.66 -22.42
N GLU A 275 8.71 -24.81 -21.94
CA GLU A 275 8.66 -25.16 -20.52
C GLU A 275 9.44 -24.15 -19.66
N ASN A 276 10.65 -23.78 -20.08
CA ASN A 276 11.45 -22.76 -19.39
C ASN A 276 10.71 -21.40 -19.33
N TRP A 277 10.00 -21.01 -20.40
CA TRP A 277 9.17 -19.80 -20.41
C TRP A 277 8.01 -19.89 -19.42
N LYS A 278 7.26 -21.00 -19.38
CA LYS A 278 6.17 -21.21 -18.41
C LYS A 278 6.70 -21.17 -16.96
N VAL A 279 7.81 -21.86 -16.69
CA VAL A 279 8.46 -21.87 -15.36
C VAL A 279 8.92 -20.47 -14.97
N ARG A 280 9.56 -19.72 -15.87
CA ARG A 280 9.93 -18.31 -15.65
C ARG A 280 8.70 -17.47 -15.32
N ARG A 281 7.68 -17.46 -16.20
CA ARG A 281 6.46 -16.66 -16.05
C ARG A 281 5.76 -16.94 -14.71
N LYS A 282 5.71 -18.20 -14.25
CA LYS A 282 5.18 -18.54 -12.92
C LYS A 282 6.07 -18.01 -11.80
N ALA A 283 7.36 -18.37 -11.77
CA ALA A 283 8.26 -18.01 -10.69
C ALA A 283 8.38 -16.48 -10.49
N GLU A 284 8.43 -15.71 -11.57
CA GLU A 284 8.46 -14.24 -11.52
C GLU A 284 7.14 -13.64 -11.02
N THR A 285 6.00 -14.24 -11.39
CA THR A 285 4.68 -13.82 -10.90
C THR A 285 4.52 -14.12 -9.40
N ASP A 286 4.95 -15.29 -8.96
CA ASP A 286 4.91 -15.68 -7.54
C ASP A 286 5.83 -14.77 -6.69
N GLN A 287 7.08 -14.53 -7.15
CA GLN A 287 8.03 -13.63 -6.49
C GLN A 287 7.54 -12.18 -6.43
N TRP A 288 6.99 -11.66 -7.54
CA TRP A 288 6.40 -10.33 -7.56
C TRP A 288 5.26 -10.22 -6.56
N LYS A 289 4.34 -11.19 -6.56
CA LYS A 289 3.20 -11.20 -5.65
C LYS A 289 3.64 -11.26 -4.19
N GLU A 290 4.56 -12.16 -3.83
CA GLU A 290 5.07 -12.26 -2.46
C GLU A 290 5.73 -10.93 -2.01
N TRP A 291 6.44 -10.26 -2.92
CA TRP A 291 7.04 -8.96 -2.70
C TRP A 291 5.97 -7.85 -2.51
N THR A 292 4.93 -7.78 -3.34
CA THR A 292 3.85 -6.78 -3.22
C THR A 292 2.97 -7.01 -2.00
N ASP A 293 2.51 -8.24 -1.76
CA ASP A 293 1.69 -8.64 -0.61
C ASP A 293 2.36 -8.22 0.72
N ARG A 294 3.69 -8.37 0.79
CA ARG A 294 4.51 -8.02 1.97
C ARG A 294 4.67 -6.51 2.17
N ILE A 295 4.48 -5.69 1.14
CA ILE A 295 4.44 -4.23 1.24
C ILE A 295 3.04 -3.75 1.60
N GLU A 296 2.02 -4.25 0.92
CA GLU A 296 0.61 -3.93 1.14
C GLU A 296 0.19 -4.12 2.60
N LYS A 297 0.50 -5.30 3.17
CA LYS A 297 0.18 -5.69 4.55
C LYS A 297 0.97 -4.91 5.62
N ARG A 298 2.07 -4.24 5.26
CA ARG A 298 2.94 -3.53 6.23
C ARG A 298 2.86 -2.01 6.15
N VAL A 299 2.50 -1.45 4.99
CA VAL A 299 2.68 -0.01 4.69
C VAL A 299 1.45 0.62 4.04
N ILE A 300 0.88 0.03 2.99
CA ILE A 300 -0.20 0.68 2.20
C ILE A 300 -1.48 0.80 3.04
N PHE A 301 -1.89 -0.30 3.68
CA PHE A 301 -3.16 -0.39 4.43
C PHE A 301 -2.99 -0.26 5.94
N LYS A 302 -1.84 0.25 6.40
CA LYS A 302 -1.57 0.46 7.83
C LYS A 302 -1.86 1.91 8.22
N ASP A 303 -2.56 2.08 9.35
CA ASP A 303 -2.74 3.39 10.00
C ASP A 303 -1.38 4.05 10.34
N THR A 304 -1.25 5.34 10.01
CA THR A 304 -0.08 6.15 10.37
C THR A 304 -0.30 6.95 11.65
N PRO A 305 0.79 7.40 12.32
CA PRO A 305 0.67 8.30 13.47
C PRO A 305 -0.16 9.56 13.20
N ALA A 306 -0.05 10.14 11.99
CA ALA A 306 -0.84 11.30 11.58
C ALA A 306 -2.35 10.98 11.49
N TRP A 307 -2.69 9.87 10.85
CA TRP A 307 -4.08 9.44 10.70
C TRP A 307 -4.70 8.95 12.01
N THR A 308 -3.99 8.16 12.81
CA THR A 308 -4.41 7.75 14.16
C THR A 308 -4.62 8.97 15.06
N LYS A 309 -3.72 9.97 15.00
CA LYS A 309 -3.92 11.23 15.73
C LYS A 309 -5.21 11.92 15.29
N TRP A 310 -5.43 12.10 13.98
CA TRP A 310 -6.66 12.71 13.46
C TRP A 310 -7.92 11.95 13.92
N LYS A 311 -7.91 10.60 13.84
CA LYS A 311 -9.03 9.77 14.32
C LYS A 311 -9.31 10.00 15.81
N ASN A 312 -8.28 10.07 16.65
CA ASN A 312 -8.43 10.33 18.08
C ASN A 312 -8.94 11.76 18.35
N ASP A 313 -8.34 12.78 17.73
CA ASP A 313 -8.69 14.18 17.89
C ASP A 313 -10.17 14.44 17.50
N LYS A 314 -10.63 13.85 16.38
CA LYS A 314 -12.02 13.99 15.93
C LYS A 314 -13.00 13.16 16.77
N THR A 315 -12.60 12.00 17.30
CA THR A 315 -13.43 11.23 18.23
C THR A 315 -13.64 11.98 19.55
N ALA A 316 -12.59 12.57 20.12
CA ALA A 316 -12.69 13.39 21.33
C ALA A 316 -13.56 14.66 21.12
N ALA A 317 -13.47 15.29 19.93
CA ALA A 317 -14.36 16.38 19.55
C ALA A 317 -15.83 15.92 19.47
N PHE A 318 -16.08 14.77 18.84
CA PHE A 318 -17.40 14.16 18.72
C PHE A 318 -18.02 13.81 20.09
N GLU A 319 -17.28 13.15 20.99
CA GLU A 319 -17.78 12.77 22.32
C GLU A 319 -18.19 13.99 23.14
N LYS A 320 -17.35 15.05 23.11
CA LYS A 320 -17.63 16.33 23.76
C LYS A 320 -18.86 17.02 23.17
N TRP A 321 -18.99 17.05 21.84
CA TRP A 321 -20.18 17.61 21.17
C TRP A 321 -21.44 16.80 21.47
N LEU A 322 -21.39 15.46 21.40
CA LEU A 322 -22.53 14.58 21.64
C LEU A 322 -23.08 14.75 23.07
N ALA A 323 -22.20 14.85 24.06
CA ALA A 323 -22.59 15.13 25.45
C ALA A 323 -23.26 16.50 25.58
N ALA A 324 -22.69 17.56 24.97
CA ALA A 324 -23.29 18.89 24.99
C ALA A 324 -24.65 18.94 24.27
N PHE A 325 -24.75 18.32 23.09
CA PHE A 325 -25.97 18.29 22.27
C PHE A 325 -27.09 17.51 22.95
N THR A 326 -26.82 16.32 23.49
CA THR A 326 -27.86 15.54 24.20
C THR A 326 -28.30 16.20 25.51
N ASN A 327 -27.40 16.86 26.26
CA ASN A 327 -27.78 17.67 27.41
C ASN A 327 -28.64 18.88 27.02
N LYS A 328 -28.33 19.55 25.90
CA LYS A 328 -29.14 20.63 25.30
C LYS A 328 -30.56 20.14 24.95
N LEU A 329 -30.68 19.01 24.25
CA LEU A 329 -31.98 18.39 23.92
C LEU A 329 -32.83 18.09 25.17
N VAL A 330 -32.20 17.59 26.23
CA VAL A 330 -32.88 17.31 27.51
C VAL A 330 -33.29 18.58 28.24
N ALA A 331 -32.41 19.58 28.32
CA ALA A 331 -32.69 20.86 28.99
C ALA A 331 -33.81 21.65 28.29
N GLN A 332 -33.82 21.64 26.95
CA GLN A 332 -34.85 22.28 26.12
C GLN A 332 -36.14 21.44 26.00
N LYS A 333 -36.16 20.23 26.55
CA LYS A 333 -37.26 19.25 26.40
C LYS A 333 -37.68 19.04 24.94
N GLN A 334 -36.72 19.00 24.01
CA GLN A 334 -36.93 19.11 22.55
C GLN A 334 -37.96 18.13 21.96
N TRP A 335 -38.26 17.04 22.66
CA TRP A 335 -39.37 16.14 22.32
C TRP A 335 -40.74 16.80 22.23
N THR A 336 -40.99 17.94 22.91
CA THR A 336 -42.23 18.72 22.72
C THR A 336 -42.36 19.30 21.32
N ASN A 337 -41.26 19.34 20.55
CA ASN A 337 -41.19 19.83 19.17
C ASN A 337 -41.09 18.65 18.17
N TRP A 338 -41.15 17.40 18.64
CA TRP A 338 -41.07 16.18 17.82
C TRP A 338 -42.40 15.40 17.75
N VAL A 339 -43.41 15.77 18.55
CA VAL A 339 -44.65 14.98 18.80
C VAL A 339 -45.89 15.70 18.29
#